data_AF-A0AAD6S2M3-F1
#
_entry.id   AF-A0AAD6S2M3-F1
#
_cell.length_a   1.000
_cell.length_b   1.000
_cell.length_c   1.000
_cell.angle_alpha   90.00
_cell.angle_beta   90.00
_cell.angle_gamma   90.00
#
_symmetry.space_group_name_H-M   'P 1'
#
loop_
_entity.id
_entity.type
_entity.pdbx_description
1 polymer ?
#
loop_
_entity_poly.entity_id
_entity_poly.type
_entity_poly.pdbx_seq_one_letter_code
_entity_poly.pdbx_strand_id
1 'polypeptide(L)'
;MSSSGPLTPLESEQWERDLIAAQEEVNLTAKDYLQKREEHQRVQGLAKGRKGSGKANKIAVQAAYEEAERASQQAIQHLNIAQSAAEAFRNSEQPPDAAELERAMAAAAEVKRVEDEARDAAERKEEAAAAEAKRVEDEVKAVAAAKKVKDDDAAGRADVQRVEDEARDAAERKKAEEAIAEVKRVEDTAKATASEYKRKRATKEKKKNGEDDGEADLGANLKAIDEEDDSSEDESHGPKRPRIEEAEDLRKTIRLLKQIVTDSNMRLQSCPTEDEGEGLKVGLKNAREGIIAAEKSLSTLEKKQNDAPSKASKKDIENWWRLSFDSAAKGYDSEYYEDDPIKWRADLEAAAEIAINKFLEDSKNTIPSYLRRLMRMIPEFAIRSGTTNEALALHVLETTVGNGANGRTIKCRFHAEKRHQVQAQQVDGPTAGKYFIVGVPYLPGVKSLAEDGILSCGCDKAVVLLDFFWQKTWRLQSTNPKIIQTESMKHDVVDSRHRAFFVQAYTNDTLLTVNDLYTHSQTEYGSREYKCSILRIQAFRACQIANANAMEGDEQLLMLMGSKEKIGACAASWATDPRV
;
A
#
# COMPACT_ATOMS: atom_id res chain seq x y z
N MET A 1 3.79 -53.37 -18.41
CA MET A 1 4.67 -52.17 -18.36
C MET A 1 4.92 -51.75 -19.80
N SER A 2 4.07 -50.87 -20.33
CA SER A 2 4.27 -50.26 -21.65
C SER A 2 5.12 -49.01 -21.45
N SER A 3 6.36 -49.02 -21.93
CA SER A 3 7.21 -47.83 -21.97
C SER A 3 6.64 -46.87 -23.02
N SER A 4 5.95 -45.82 -22.57
CA SER A 4 5.66 -44.66 -23.41
C SER A 4 7.00 -44.02 -23.79
N GLY A 5 7.33 -44.09 -25.08
CA GLY A 5 8.51 -43.41 -25.61
C GLY A 5 8.40 -41.89 -25.49
N PRO A 6 9.51 -41.15 -25.69
CA PRO A 6 9.48 -39.69 -25.69
C PRO A 6 8.49 -39.17 -26.75
N LEU A 7 7.79 -38.09 -26.42
CA LEU A 7 6.88 -37.40 -27.33
C LEU A 7 7.61 -37.10 -28.64
N THR A 8 6.94 -37.38 -29.75
CA THR A 8 7.46 -36.98 -31.05
C THR A 8 7.51 -35.45 -31.13
N PRO A 9 8.42 -34.85 -31.93
CA PRO A 9 8.49 -33.40 -32.11
C PRO A 9 7.14 -32.77 -32.48
N LEU A 10 6.31 -33.50 -33.24
CA LEU A 10 4.99 -33.05 -33.64
C LEU A 10 3.99 -33.01 -32.47
N GLU A 11 4.05 -33.98 -31.55
CA GLU A 11 3.23 -34.01 -30.34
C GLU A 11 3.67 -32.93 -29.35
N SER A 12 4.97 -32.64 -29.27
CA SER A 12 5.52 -31.54 -28.48
C SER A 12 5.02 -30.18 -28.98
N GLU A 13 5.06 -29.94 -30.30
CA GLU A 13 4.55 -28.70 -30.89
C GLU A 13 3.04 -28.52 -30.74
N GLN A 14 2.27 -29.61 -30.87
CA GLN A 14 0.82 -29.55 -30.66
C GLN A 14 0.49 -29.22 -29.22
N TRP A 15 1.22 -29.80 -28.26
CA TRP A 15 1.04 -29.54 -26.84
C TRP A 15 1.42 -28.10 -26.46
N GLU A 16 2.50 -27.54 -27.01
CA GLU A 16 2.84 -26.12 -26.81
C GLU A 16 1.74 -25.18 -27.33
N ARG A 17 1.14 -25.51 -28.48
CA ARG A 17 0.00 -24.74 -29.02
C ARG A 17 -1.22 -24.83 -28.10
N ASP A 18 -1.53 -26.01 -27.60
CA ASP A 18 -2.66 -26.22 -26.69
C ASP A 18 -2.44 -25.47 -25.35
N LEU A 19 -1.19 -25.42 -24.86
CA LEU A 19 -0.84 -24.65 -23.66
C LEU A 19 -0.96 -23.14 -23.87
N ILE A 20 -0.51 -22.62 -25.02
CA ILE A 20 -0.66 -21.21 -25.38
C ILE A 20 -2.15 -20.85 -25.50
N ALA A 21 -2.95 -21.70 -26.14
CA ALA A 21 -4.39 -21.49 -26.28
C ALA A 21 -5.10 -21.47 -24.91
N ALA A 22 -4.75 -22.40 -24.01
CA ALA A 22 -5.28 -22.42 -22.65
C ALA A 22 -4.90 -21.16 -21.86
N GLN A 23 -3.66 -20.67 -22.01
CA GLN A 23 -3.20 -19.43 -21.37
C GLN A 23 -3.94 -18.19 -21.91
N GLU A 24 -4.25 -18.15 -23.21
CA GLU A 24 -5.03 -17.07 -23.83
C GLU A 24 -6.49 -17.08 -23.36
N GLU A 25 -7.13 -18.24 -23.28
CA GLU A 25 -8.50 -18.38 -22.78
C GLU A 25 -8.62 -17.89 -21.33
N VAL A 26 -7.67 -18.27 -20.48
CA VAL A 26 -7.54 -17.80 -19.10
C VAL A 26 -7.37 -16.28 -19.02
N ASN A 27 -6.52 -15.70 -19.88
CA ASN A 27 -6.30 -14.25 -19.92
C ASN A 27 -7.57 -13.48 -20.36
N LEU A 28 -8.34 -14.05 -21.28
CA LEU A 28 -9.63 -13.49 -21.71
C LEU A 28 -10.66 -13.54 -20.57
N THR A 29 -10.73 -14.64 -19.83
CA THR A 29 -11.61 -14.79 -18.66
C THR A 29 -11.25 -13.79 -17.55
N ALA A 30 -9.96 -13.62 -17.25
CA ALA A 30 -9.50 -12.62 -16.28
C ALA A 30 -9.85 -11.19 -16.70
N LYS A 31 -9.79 -10.89 -18.01
CA LYS A 31 -10.15 -9.57 -18.56
C LYS A 31 -11.66 -9.31 -18.50
N ASP A 32 -12.49 -10.29 -18.87
CA ASP A 32 -13.96 -10.20 -18.75
C ASP A 32 -14.39 -9.98 -17.29
N TYR A 33 -13.71 -10.64 -16.34
CA TYR A 33 -13.93 -10.42 -14.91
C TYR A 33 -13.61 -8.98 -14.47
N LEU A 34 -12.45 -8.44 -14.86
CA LEU A 34 -12.08 -7.06 -14.51
C LEU A 34 -13.11 -6.05 -15.05
N GLN A 35 -13.58 -6.27 -16.27
CA GLN A 35 -14.60 -5.44 -16.89
C GLN A 35 -15.95 -5.53 -16.14
N LYS A 36 -16.40 -6.74 -15.77
CA LYS A 36 -17.61 -6.94 -14.95
C LYS A 36 -17.50 -6.30 -13.56
N ARG A 37 -16.31 -6.34 -12.95
CA ARG A 37 -16.04 -5.70 -11.66
C ARG A 37 -16.16 -4.17 -11.76
N GLU A 38 -15.59 -3.57 -12.80
CA GLU A 38 -15.69 -2.12 -13.06
C GLU A 38 -17.14 -1.70 -13.32
N GLU A 39 -17.87 -2.45 -14.14
CA GLU A 39 -19.28 -2.18 -14.42
C GLU A 39 -20.14 -2.27 -13.15
N HIS A 40 -19.90 -3.28 -12.30
CA HIS A 40 -20.62 -3.42 -11.03
C HIS A 40 -20.26 -2.31 -10.02
N GLN A 41 -18.99 -1.88 -9.95
CA GLN A 41 -18.60 -0.70 -9.16
C GLN A 41 -19.29 0.57 -9.65
N ARG A 42 -19.45 0.73 -10.97
CA ARG A 42 -20.21 1.82 -11.58
C ARG A 42 -21.68 1.78 -11.17
N VAL A 43 -22.32 0.61 -11.22
CA VAL A 43 -23.71 0.41 -10.79
C VAL A 43 -23.89 0.69 -9.29
N GLN A 44 -22.94 0.28 -8.44
CA GLN A 44 -22.97 0.62 -7.01
C GLN A 44 -22.83 2.14 -6.77
N GLY A 45 -21.99 2.82 -7.54
CA GLY A 45 -21.89 4.28 -7.51
C GLY A 45 -23.22 4.95 -7.83
N LEU A 46 -23.94 4.45 -8.83
CA LEU A 46 -25.28 4.92 -9.20
C LEU A 46 -26.34 4.58 -8.13
N ALA A 47 -26.26 3.40 -7.50
CA ALA A 47 -27.18 2.98 -6.44
C ALA A 47 -27.02 3.78 -5.14
N LYS A 48 -25.80 4.20 -4.79
CA LYS A 48 -25.53 5.09 -3.65
C LYS A 48 -26.16 6.48 -3.81
N GLY A 49 -26.48 6.90 -5.05
CA GLY A 49 -27.16 8.15 -5.34
C GLY A 49 -28.69 8.13 -5.15
N ARG A 50 -29.32 6.96 -5.10
CA ARG A 50 -30.78 6.85 -4.91
C ARG A 50 -31.13 6.68 -3.42
N LYS A 51 -31.58 7.78 -2.80
CA LYS A 51 -32.23 7.77 -1.47
C LYS A 51 -33.54 6.99 -1.56
N GLY A 52 -33.53 5.71 -1.20
CA GLY A 52 -34.75 4.89 -1.13
C GLY A 52 -34.58 3.37 -1.22
N SER A 53 -33.39 2.82 -1.51
CA SER A 53 -33.23 1.36 -1.55
C SER A 53 -33.33 0.75 -0.14
N GLY A 54 -34.38 -0.04 0.07
CA GLY A 54 -34.66 -0.72 1.33
C GLY A 54 -33.50 -1.60 1.80
N LYS A 55 -33.34 -1.72 3.12
CA LYS A 55 -32.26 -2.44 3.81
C LYS A 55 -32.07 -3.88 3.28
N ALA A 56 -33.14 -4.55 2.86
CA ALA A 56 -33.11 -5.89 2.28
C ALA A 56 -32.34 -5.96 0.94
N ASN A 57 -32.48 -4.96 0.08
CA ASN A 57 -31.79 -4.93 -1.22
C ASN A 57 -30.27 -4.72 -1.02
N LYS A 58 -29.87 -3.96 0.01
CA LYS A 58 -28.45 -3.79 0.36
C LYS A 58 -27.81 -5.09 0.88
N ILE A 59 -28.55 -5.90 1.61
CA ILE A 59 -28.06 -7.19 2.15
C ILE A 59 -27.91 -8.21 1.02
N ALA A 60 -28.89 -8.31 0.11
CA ALA A 60 -28.82 -9.22 -1.04
C ALA A 60 -27.65 -8.89 -1.98
N VAL A 61 -27.43 -7.59 -2.26
CA VAL A 61 -26.31 -7.12 -3.09
C VAL A 61 -24.96 -7.40 -2.40
N GLN A 62 -24.88 -7.25 -1.08
CA GLN A 62 -23.66 -7.54 -0.31
C GLN A 62 -23.34 -9.04 -0.29
N ALA A 63 -24.34 -9.91 -0.11
CA ALA A 63 -24.15 -11.36 -0.12
C ALA A 63 -23.69 -11.87 -1.50
N ALA A 64 -24.28 -11.33 -2.59
CA ALA A 64 -23.85 -11.66 -3.95
C ALA A 64 -22.39 -11.23 -4.21
N TYR A 65 -21.97 -10.10 -3.64
CA TYR A 65 -20.59 -9.60 -3.73
C TYR A 65 -19.60 -10.54 -3.02
N GLU A 66 -19.89 -10.95 -1.78
CA GLU A 66 -19.01 -11.82 -0.98
C GLU A 66 -18.87 -13.23 -1.57
N GLU A 67 -19.88 -13.70 -2.31
CA GLU A 67 -19.82 -14.98 -3.02
C GLU A 67 -19.04 -14.88 -4.33
N ALA A 68 -19.22 -13.79 -5.10
CA ALA A 68 -18.42 -13.51 -6.30
C ALA A 68 -16.94 -13.29 -5.96
N GLU A 69 -16.64 -12.66 -4.82
CA GLU A 69 -15.28 -12.47 -4.33
C GLU A 69 -14.63 -13.82 -3.95
N ARG A 70 -15.38 -14.72 -3.28
CA ARG A 70 -14.89 -16.08 -2.97
C ARG A 70 -14.62 -16.91 -4.22
N ALA A 71 -15.54 -16.91 -5.19
CA ALA A 71 -15.34 -17.62 -6.45
C ALA A 71 -14.12 -17.08 -7.22
N SER A 72 -13.90 -15.75 -7.21
CA SER A 72 -12.73 -15.12 -7.81
C SER A 72 -11.42 -15.51 -7.13
N GLN A 73 -11.40 -15.55 -5.79
CA GLN A 73 -10.21 -15.99 -5.04
C GLN A 73 -9.87 -17.46 -5.34
N GLN A 74 -10.87 -18.32 -5.50
CA GLN A 74 -10.67 -19.71 -5.92
C GLN A 74 -10.09 -19.79 -7.35
N ALA A 75 -10.64 -19.03 -8.31
CA ALA A 75 -10.13 -19.00 -9.68
C ALA A 75 -8.67 -18.51 -9.76
N ILE A 76 -8.31 -17.47 -9.00
CA ILE A 76 -6.93 -16.98 -8.89
C ILE A 76 -6.01 -18.05 -8.28
N GLN A 77 -6.49 -18.78 -7.27
CA GLN A 77 -5.71 -19.87 -6.67
C GLN A 77 -5.44 -20.99 -7.69
N HIS A 78 -6.45 -21.39 -8.47
CA HIS A 78 -6.28 -22.38 -9.54
C HIS A 78 -5.34 -21.89 -10.65
N LEU A 79 -5.42 -20.61 -11.02
CA LEU A 79 -4.50 -19.98 -11.97
C LEU A 79 -3.04 -20.07 -11.50
N ASN A 80 -2.79 -19.70 -10.24
CA ASN A 80 -1.45 -19.73 -9.67
C ASN A 80 -0.89 -21.16 -9.63
N ILE A 81 -1.74 -22.17 -9.37
CA ILE A 81 -1.36 -23.59 -9.41
C ILE A 81 -0.98 -23.99 -10.85
N ALA A 82 -1.79 -23.61 -11.85
CA ALA A 82 -1.52 -23.91 -13.25
C ALA A 82 -0.23 -23.24 -13.77
N GLN A 83 -0.02 -21.97 -13.43
CA GLN A 83 1.21 -21.23 -13.77
C GLN A 83 2.44 -21.84 -13.11
N SER A 84 2.35 -22.19 -11.83
CA SER A 84 3.45 -22.85 -11.09
C SER A 84 3.78 -24.22 -11.70
N ALA A 85 2.78 -24.98 -12.14
CA ALA A 85 2.99 -26.25 -12.83
C ALA A 85 3.65 -26.06 -14.21
N ALA A 86 3.22 -25.06 -14.98
CA ALA A 86 3.80 -24.73 -16.28
C ALA A 86 5.26 -24.23 -16.16
N GLU A 87 5.57 -23.45 -15.12
CA GLU A 87 6.94 -22.98 -14.83
C GLU A 87 7.84 -24.12 -14.32
N ALA A 88 7.33 -24.97 -13.43
CA ALA A 88 8.06 -26.16 -12.99
C ALA A 88 8.39 -27.08 -14.18
N PHE A 89 7.48 -27.18 -15.15
CA PHE A 89 7.69 -27.94 -16.37
C PHE A 89 8.71 -27.29 -17.32
N ARG A 90 8.60 -25.98 -17.57
CA ARG A 90 9.55 -25.24 -18.42
C ARG A 90 10.99 -25.34 -17.90
N ASN A 91 11.15 -25.47 -16.59
CA ASN A 91 12.44 -25.60 -15.91
C ASN A 91 12.89 -27.06 -15.72
N SER A 92 12.07 -28.04 -16.09
CA SER A 92 12.39 -29.47 -16.01
C SER A 92 13.06 -29.93 -17.32
N GLU A 93 14.28 -30.45 -17.24
CA GLU A 93 14.94 -31.09 -18.40
C GLU A 93 14.32 -32.44 -18.77
N GLN A 94 13.42 -32.97 -17.93
CA GLN A 94 12.72 -34.23 -18.19
C GLN A 94 11.25 -33.98 -18.55
N PRO A 95 10.71 -34.67 -19.58
CA PRO A 95 9.27 -34.64 -19.85
C PRO A 95 8.52 -35.17 -18.62
N PRO A 96 7.30 -34.66 -18.35
CA PRO A 96 6.57 -35.07 -17.16
C PRO A 96 6.26 -36.55 -17.27
N ASP A 97 6.32 -37.27 -16.15
CA ASP A 97 5.87 -38.66 -16.19
C ASP A 97 4.35 -38.71 -16.51
N ALA A 98 3.89 -39.84 -17.04
CA ALA A 98 2.48 -39.98 -17.44
C ALA A 98 1.49 -39.71 -16.29
N ALA A 99 1.91 -39.93 -15.03
CA ALA A 99 1.07 -39.69 -13.85
C ALA A 99 1.03 -38.22 -13.44
N GLU A 100 2.07 -37.43 -13.72
CA GLU A 100 2.05 -35.97 -13.58
C GLU A 100 1.16 -35.32 -14.65
N LEU A 101 1.23 -35.81 -15.88
CA LEU A 101 0.36 -35.35 -16.96
C LEU A 101 -1.12 -35.67 -16.67
N GLU A 102 -1.41 -36.88 -16.20
CA GLU A 102 -2.76 -37.29 -15.81
C GLU A 102 -3.30 -36.43 -14.66
N ARG A 103 -2.46 -36.09 -13.67
CA ARG A 103 -2.82 -35.17 -12.57
C ARG A 103 -3.08 -33.74 -13.06
N ALA A 104 -2.27 -33.23 -13.97
CA ALA A 104 -2.47 -31.89 -14.55
C ALA A 104 -3.76 -31.83 -15.38
N MET A 105 -4.05 -32.85 -16.19
CA MET A 105 -5.29 -32.94 -16.96
C MET A 105 -6.52 -33.09 -16.06
N ALA A 106 -6.43 -33.88 -14.98
CA ALA A 106 -7.50 -34.00 -13.99
C ALA A 106 -7.75 -32.66 -13.26
N ALA A 107 -6.69 -31.92 -12.91
CA ALA A 107 -6.82 -30.59 -12.31
C ALA A 107 -7.46 -29.57 -13.28
N ALA A 108 -7.08 -29.58 -14.56
CA ALA A 108 -7.70 -28.73 -15.58
C ALA A 108 -9.18 -29.07 -15.80
N ALA A 109 -9.53 -30.35 -15.81
CA ALA A 109 -10.92 -30.80 -15.91
C ALA A 109 -11.75 -30.36 -14.70
N GLU A 110 -11.18 -30.37 -13.49
CA GLU A 110 -11.83 -29.90 -12.28
C GLU A 110 -12.05 -28.39 -12.27
N VAL A 111 -11.07 -27.61 -12.75
CA VAL A 111 -11.23 -26.15 -12.93
C VAL A 111 -12.40 -25.86 -13.85
N LYS A 112 -12.46 -26.54 -15.01
CA LYS A 112 -13.55 -26.38 -15.97
C LYS A 112 -14.92 -26.75 -15.37
N ARG A 113 -14.99 -27.82 -14.57
CA ARG A 113 -16.22 -28.22 -13.86
C ARG A 113 -16.67 -27.13 -12.88
N VAL A 114 -15.74 -26.54 -12.12
CA VAL A 114 -16.05 -25.46 -11.17
C VAL A 114 -16.50 -24.18 -11.89
N GLU A 115 -15.90 -23.86 -13.03
CA GLU A 115 -16.33 -22.74 -13.88
C GLU A 115 -17.75 -22.94 -14.42
N ASP A 116 -18.05 -24.15 -14.91
CA ASP A 116 -19.38 -24.53 -15.39
C ASP A 116 -20.43 -24.42 -14.27
N GLU A 117 -20.13 -24.93 -13.07
CA GLU A 117 -21.01 -24.83 -11.90
C GLU A 117 -21.24 -23.38 -11.44
N ALA A 118 -20.19 -22.55 -11.46
CA ALA A 118 -20.28 -21.14 -11.10
C ALA A 118 -21.14 -20.36 -12.11
N ARG A 119 -21.01 -20.66 -13.40
CA ARG A 119 -21.82 -20.10 -14.48
C ARG A 119 -23.29 -20.49 -14.33
N ASP A 120 -23.58 -21.78 -14.14
CA ASP A 120 -24.95 -22.27 -13.91
C ASP A 120 -25.58 -21.64 -12.65
N ALA A 121 -24.78 -21.46 -11.58
CA ALA A 121 -25.25 -20.82 -10.36
C ALA A 121 -25.55 -19.33 -10.56
N ALA A 122 -24.77 -18.63 -11.39
CA ALA A 122 -25.02 -17.24 -11.76
C ALA A 122 -26.31 -17.11 -12.61
N GLU A 123 -26.49 -17.98 -13.60
CA GLU A 123 -27.68 -18.01 -14.46
C GLU A 123 -28.96 -18.26 -13.64
N ARG A 124 -28.95 -19.26 -12.75
CA ARG A 124 -30.10 -19.50 -11.83
C ARG A 124 -30.42 -18.31 -10.93
N LYS A 125 -29.42 -17.54 -10.50
CA LYS A 125 -29.63 -16.34 -9.68
C LYS A 125 -30.19 -15.18 -10.50
N GLU A 126 -29.75 -15.02 -11.75
CA GLU A 126 -30.31 -14.05 -12.67
C GLU A 126 -31.77 -14.38 -12.99
N GLU A 127 -32.08 -15.64 -13.27
CA GLU A 127 -33.46 -16.11 -13.47
C GLU A 127 -34.33 -15.89 -12.22
N ALA A 128 -33.81 -16.20 -11.02
CA ALA A 128 -34.52 -15.96 -9.76
C ALA A 128 -34.76 -14.46 -9.50
N ALA A 129 -33.78 -13.61 -9.80
CA ALA A 129 -33.93 -12.16 -9.68
C ALA A 129 -34.94 -11.60 -10.69
N ALA A 130 -34.93 -12.12 -11.93
CA ALA A 130 -35.90 -11.76 -12.96
C ALA A 130 -37.32 -12.21 -12.59
N ALA A 131 -37.47 -13.41 -12.02
CA ALA A 131 -38.74 -13.91 -11.52
C ALA A 131 -39.29 -13.07 -10.36
N GLU A 132 -38.42 -12.68 -9.41
CA GLU A 132 -38.79 -11.80 -8.29
C GLU A 132 -39.18 -10.40 -8.79
N ALA A 133 -38.41 -9.82 -9.72
CA ALA A 133 -38.74 -8.53 -10.32
C ALA A 133 -40.11 -8.56 -11.01
N LYS A 134 -40.40 -9.65 -11.74
CA LYS A 134 -41.71 -9.86 -12.38
C LYS A 134 -42.82 -10.00 -11.35
N ARG A 135 -42.60 -10.74 -10.24
CA ARG A 135 -43.59 -10.85 -9.15
C ARG A 135 -43.91 -9.48 -8.55
N VAL A 136 -42.89 -8.66 -8.27
CA VAL A 136 -43.07 -7.30 -7.75
C VAL A 136 -43.82 -6.42 -8.77
N GLU A 137 -43.52 -6.53 -10.06
CA GLU A 137 -44.24 -5.80 -11.11
C GLU A 137 -45.73 -6.19 -11.14
N ASP A 138 -46.03 -7.48 -11.05
CA ASP A 138 -47.39 -8.00 -11.03
C ASP A 138 -48.14 -7.60 -9.74
N GLU A 139 -47.48 -7.60 -8.59
CA GLU A 139 -48.02 -7.07 -7.33
C GLU A 139 -48.34 -5.57 -7.43
N VAL A 140 -47.46 -4.78 -8.02
CA VAL A 140 -47.69 -3.34 -8.25
C VAL A 140 -48.87 -3.12 -9.20
N LYS A 141 -48.98 -3.92 -10.27
CA LYS A 141 -50.13 -3.87 -11.19
C LYS A 141 -51.43 -4.29 -10.49
N ALA A 142 -51.39 -5.30 -9.63
CA ALA A 142 -52.54 -5.74 -8.86
C ALA A 142 -53.00 -4.67 -7.85
N VAL A 143 -52.08 -4.01 -7.16
CA VAL A 143 -52.38 -2.89 -6.26
C VAL A 143 -52.95 -1.70 -7.04
N ALA A 144 -52.39 -1.38 -8.20
CA ALA A 144 -52.91 -0.32 -9.07
C ALA A 144 -54.33 -0.64 -9.60
N ALA A 145 -54.61 -1.89 -9.96
CA ALA A 145 -55.93 -2.35 -10.38
C ALA A 145 -56.94 -2.33 -9.22
N ALA A 146 -56.55 -2.78 -8.02
CA ALA A 146 -57.38 -2.72 -6.82
C ALA A 146 -57.69 -1.27 -6.40
N LYS A 147 -56.76 -0.34 -6.63
CA LYS A 147 -56.99 1.10 -6.43
C LYS A 147 -58.04 1.65 -7.41
N LYS A 148 -58.01 1.19 -8.67
CA LYS A 148 -58.98 1.59 -9.71
C LYS A 148 -60.40 1.05 -9.49
N VAL A 149 -60.56 -0.07 -8.77
CA VAL A 149 -61.88 -0.63 -8.39
C VAL A 149 -62.47 0.06 -7.15
N LYS A 150 -61.64 0.74 -6.33
CA LYS A 150 -62.06 1.43 -5.10
C LYS A 150 -62.45 2.90 -5.29
N ASP A 151 -62.31 3.44 -6.50
CA ASP A 151 -62.74 4.81 -6.78
C ASP A 151 -64.27 4.95 -6.94
N ASP A 152 -65.00 3.83 -7.10
CA ASP A 152 -66.45 3.84 -7.33
C ASP A 152 -67.34 3.55 -6.10
N ASP A 153 -66.80 3.15 -4.93
CA ASP A 153 -67.63 2.91 -3.73
C ASP A 153 -67.07 3.59 -2.47
N ALA A 154 -67.70 4.70 -2.09
CA ALA A 154 -67.31 5.54 -0.95
C ALA A 154 -67.44 4.85 0.43
N ALA A 155 -68.20 3.76 0.53
CA ALA A 155 -68.45 3.07 1.80
C ALA A 155 -67.29 2.13 2.24
N GLY A 156 -66.46 1.64 1.31
CA GLY A 156 -65.35 0.71 1.62
C GLY A 156 -64.05 1.36 2.10
N ARG A 157 -63.96 2.70 2.08
CA ARG A 157 -62.73 3.45 2.43
C ARG A 157 -62.43 3.47 3.94
N ALA A 158 -63.45 3.39 4.79
CA ALA A 158 -63.26 3.49 6.24
C ALA A 158 -62.67 2.21 6.86
N ASP A 159 -63.14 1.03 6.44
CA ASP A 159 -62.68 -0.24 7.00
C ASP A 159 -61.26 -0.62 6.54
N VAL A 160 -60.89 -0.25 5.31
CA VAL A 160 -59.52 -0.46 4.80
C VAL A 160 -58.52 0.45 5.51
N GLN A 161 -58.87 1.72 5.73
CA GLN A 161 -58.02 2.65 6.48
C GLN A 161 -57.81 2.16 7.91
N ARG A 162 -58.85 1.64 8.57
CA ARG A 162 -58.74 1.06 9.92
C ARG A 162 -57.77 -0.12 9.96
N VAL A 163 -57.85 -1.04 9.00
CA VAL A 163 -56.95 -2.21 8.94
C VAL A 163 -55.51 -1.81 8.62
N GLU A 164 -55.30 -0.81 7.74
CA GLU A 164 -53.98 -0.26 7.45
C GLU A 164 -53.37 0.46 8.66
N ASP A 165 -54.19 1.16 9.45
CA ASP A 165 -53.76 1.83 10.68
C ASP A 165 -53.44 0.81 11.79
N GLU A 166 -54.27 -0.23 11.98
CA GLU A 166 -54.01 -1.32 12.94
C GLU A 166 -52.75 -2.12 12.59
N ALA A 167 -52.52 -2.41 11.30
CA ALA A 167 -51.32 -3.12 10.85
C ALA A 167 -50.04 -2.28 11.04
N ARG A 168 -50.14 -0.95 10.85
CA ARG A 168 -49.05 0.00 11.09
C ARG A 168 -48.71 0.09 12.56
N ASP A 169 -49.72 0.21 13.42
CA ASP A 169 -49.56 0.26 14.88
C ASP A 169 -48.96 -1.04 15.43
N ALA A 170 -49.38 -2.20 14.90
CA ALA A 170 -48.80 -3.49 15.28
C ALA A 170 -47.32 -3.61 14.85
N ALA A 171 -46.97 -3.11 13.66
CA ALA A 171 -45.58 -3.11 13.19
C ALA A 171 -44.69 -2.14 14.00
N GLU A 172 -45.24 -1.00 14.43
CA GLU A 172 -44.53 -0.04 15.28
C GLU A 172 -44.33 -0.57 16.71
N ARG A 173 -45.32 -1.26 17.29
CA ARG A 173 -45.18 -1.93 18.59
C ARG A 173 -44.10 -3.01 18.56
N LYS A 174 -44.06 -3.85 17.53
CA LYS A 174 -43.02 -4.88 17.38
C LYS A 174 -41.61 -4.26 17.26
N LYS A 175 -41.47 -3.17 16.49
CA LYS A 175 -40.19 -2.42 16.40
C LYS A 175 -39.80 -1.79 17.74
N ALA A 176 -40.77 -1.30 18.51
CA ALA A 176 -40.52 -0.74 19.83
C ALA A 176 -40.06 -1.81 20.83
N GLU A 177 -40.68 -2.99 20.82
CA GLU A 177 -40.28 -4.14 21.65
C GLU A 177 -38.85 -4.62 21.32
N GLU A 178 -38.52 -4.75 20.03
CA GLU A 178 -37.17 -5.11 19.57
C GLU A 178 -36.13 -4.07 20.00
N ALA A 179 -36.46 -2.78 19.91
CA ALA A 179 -35.58 -1.69 20.35
C ALA A 179 -35.38 -1.68 21.87
N ILE A 180 -36.42 -1.95 22.66
CA ILE A 180 -36.34 -2.07 24.13
C ILE A 180 -35.46 -3.26 24.52
N ALA A 181 -35.60 -4.40 23.85
CA ALA A 181 -34.77 -5.58 24.09
C ALA A 181 -33.29 -5.31 23.80
N GLU A 182 -32.98 -4.59 22.71
CA GLU A 182 -31.60 -4.24 22.35
C GLU A 182 -30.97 -3.23 23.32
N VAL A 183 -31.72 -2.22 23.78
CA VAL A 183 -31.25 -1.28 24.81
C VAL A 183 -30.89 -2.03 26.09
N LYS A 184 -31.73 -2.97 26.53
CA LYS A 184 -31.47 -3.79 27.72
C LYS A 184 -30.21 -4.65 27.57
N ARG A 185 -30.00 -5.26 26.38
CA ARG A 185 -28.79 -6.04 26.07
C ARG A 185 -27.52 -5.19 26.14
N VAL A 186 -27.56 -3.96 25.63
CA VAL A 186 -26.45 -3.01 25.69
C VAL A 186 -26.17 -2.58 27.13
N GLU A 187 -27.21 -2.32 27.92
CA GLU A 187 -27.09 -1.97 29.34
C GLU A 187 -26.44 -3.11 30.15
N ASP A 188 -26.86 -4.35 29.93
CA ASP A 188 -26.31 -5.54 30.59
C ASP A 188 -24.84 -5.76 30.20
N THR A 189 -24.50 -5.56 28.92
CA THR A 189 -23.12 -5.65 28.44
C THR A 189 -22.24 -4.58 29.11
N ALA A 190 -22.73 -3.33 29.21
CA ALA A 190 -22.01 -2.24 29.86
C ALA A 190 -21.79 -2.49 31.36
N LYS A 191 -22.79 -3.05 32.06
CA LYS A 191 -22.65 -3.47 33.47
C LYS A 191 -21.62 -4.58 33.65
N ALA A 192 -21.58 -5.56 32.74
CA ALA A 192 -20.59 -6.63 32.74
C ALA A 192 -19.17 -6.08 32.56
N THR A 193 -18.95 -5.22 31.55
CA THR A 193 -17.64 -4.59 31.29
C THR A 193 -17.19 -3.71 32.46
N ALA A 194 -18.09 -2.92 33.06
CA ALA A 194 -17.77 -2.10 34.22
C ALA A 194 -17.36 -2.94 35.44
N SER A 195 -17.98 -4.10 35.62
CA SER A 195 -17.65 -5.04 36.70
C SER A 195 -16.29 -5.70 36.47
N GLU A 196 -15.99 -6.08 35.22
CA GLU A 196 -14.67 -6.63 34.84
C GLU A 196 -13.55 -5.60 35.02
N TYR A 197 -13.79 -4.33 34.65
CA TYR A 197 -12.84 -3.24 34.87
C TYR A 197 -12.53 -3.01 36.35
N LYS A 198 -13.57 -3.00 37.20
CA LYS A 198 -13.40 -2.91 38.66
C LYS A 198 -12.57 -4.07 39.21
N ARG A 199 -12.79 -5.29 38.70
CA ARG A 199 -12.02 -6.48 39.07
C ARG A 199 -10.55 -6.33 38.66
N LYS A 200 -10.25 -5.98 37.40
CA LYS A 200 -8.87 -5.77 36.90
C LYS A 200 -8.14 -4.66 37.66
N ARG A 201 -8.86 -3.58 38.02
CA ARG A 201 -8.31 -2.49 38.83
C ARG A 201 -7.96 -2.97 40.23
N ALA A 202 -8.86 -3.70 40.90
CA ALA A 202 -8.59 -4.28 42.21
C ALA A 202 -7.40 -5.26 42.18
N THR A 203 -7.25 -6.07 41.12
CA THR A 203 -6.10 -6.97 40.96
C THR A 203 -4.78 -6.21 40.75
N LYS A 204 -4.80 -5.12 39.97
CA LYS A 204 -3.63 -4.24 39.80
C LYS A 204 -3.26 -3.52 41.10
N GLU A 205 -4.25 -3.11 41.88
CA GLU A 205 -4.05 -2.41 43.15
C GLU A 205 -3.48 -3.36 44.22
N LYS A 206 -3.94 -4.62 44.27
CA LYS A 206 -3.31 -5.69 45.07
C LYS A 206 -1.86 -5.95 44.68
N LYS A 207 -1.57 -6.09 43.37
CA LYS A 207 -0.20 -6.24 42.86
C LYS A 207 0.70 -5.05 43.20
N LYS A 208 0.16 -3.83 43.21
CA LYS A 208 0.91 -2.61 43.53
C LYS A 208 1.19 -2.46 45.03
N ASN A 209 0.31 -3.00 45.88
CA ASN A 209 0.43 -2.90 47.33
C ASN A 209 1.24 -4.06 47.96
N GLY A 210 1.76 -5.00 47.15
CA GLY A 210 2.59 -6.09 47.66
C GLY A 210 1.85 -7.11 48.54
N GLU A 211 0.52 -7.18 48.45
CA GLU A 211 -0.26 -8.29 49.03
C GLU A 211 -0.12 -9.50 48.10
N ASP A 212 1.01 -10.19 48.25
CA ASP A 212 1.25 -11.51 47.67
C ASP A 212 0.71 -12.55 48.66
N ASP A 213 -0.56 -12.95 48.46
CA ASP A 213 -1.19 -14.04 49.20
C ASP A 213 -0.55 -15.35 48.71
N GLY A 214 0.64 -15.65 49.24
CA GLY A 214 1.38 -16.88 48.96
C GLY A 214 0.58 -18.10 49.40
N GLU A 215 -0.07 -18.78 48.46
CA GLU A 215 -0.43 -20.18 48.60
C GLU A 215 0.64 -21.02 47.91
N ALA A 216 1.31 -21.81 48.74
CA ALA A 216 2.47 -22.61 48.41
C ALA A 216 2.15 -23.70 47.38
N ASP A 217 3.01 -23.86 46.38
CA ASP A 217 3.37 -25.20 45.94
C ASP A 217 4.83 -25.29 45.50
N LEU A 218 5.43 -26.41 45.89
CA LEU A 218 6.84 -26.74 45.95
C LEU A 218 7.42 -27.11 44.58
N GLY A 219 8.70 -26.81 44.34
CA GLY A 219 9.40 -27.45 43.22
C GLY A 219 10.77 -26.88 42.88
N ALA A 220 11.77 -27.22 43.69
CA ALA A 220 13.20 -26.93 43.53
C ALA A 220 13.76 -26.96 42.08
N ASN A 221 14.53 -25.92 41.71
CA ASN A 221 15.89 -26.05 41.18
C ASN A 221 16.47 -24.68 40.81
N LEU A 222 17.48 -24.21 41.55
CA LEU A 222 18.54 -23.35 41.01
C LEU A 222 19.76 -23.40 41.92
N LYS A 223 20.84 -23.98 41.38
CA LYS A 223 22.22 -23.77 41.82
C LYS A 223 22.76 -22.61 40.99
N ALA A 224 23.36 -21.66 41.71
CA ALA A 224 24.54 -20.87 41.39
C ALA A 224 24.62 -20.21 40.01
N ILE A 225 24.68 -18.87 40.01
CA ILE A 225 25.85 -18.08 39.61
C ILE A 225 25.67 -16.69 40.25
N ASP A 226 26.58 -16.37 41.17
CA ASP A 226 26.94 -14.99 41.51
C ASP A 226 27.95 -14.54 40.45
N GLU A 227 27.78 -13.33 39.89
CA GLU A 227 28.83 -12.30 39.79
C GLU A 227 28.29 -11.07 39.04
N GLU A 228 28.28 -9.95 39.77
CA GLU A 228 28.58 -8.56 39.38
C GLU A 228 27.98 -8.01 38.07
N ASP A 229 27.05 -7.05 38.20
CA ASP A 229 27.29 -5.73 37.59
C ASP A 229 26.46 -4.61 38.22
N ASP A 230 27.17 -3.55 38.57
CA ASP A 230 26.74 -2.30 39.19
C ASP A 230 26.12 -1.41 38.10
N SER A 231 24.80 -1.22 38.12
CA SER A 231 24.17 -0.17 37.33
C SER A 231 23.04 0.51 38.11
N SER A 232 23.26 1.79 38.37
CA SER A 232 22.31 2.73 38.93
C SER A 232 21.04 2.78 38.09
N GLU A 233 19.91 2.38 38.67
CA GLU A 233 18.58 2.62 38.14
C GLU A 233 18.29 4.12 38.08
N ASP A 234 18.45 4.71 36.90
CA ASP A 234 17.96 6.06 36.59
C ASP A 234 16.50 5.89 36.12
N GLU A 235 15.54 6.10 37.03
CA GLU A 235 14.10 6.05 36.76
C GLU A 235 13.68 7.16 35.77
N SER A 236 13.93 6.94 34.48
CA SER A 236 13.39 7.80 33.42
C SER A 236 11.88 7.56 33.27
N HIS A 237 11.10 8.45 33.87
CA HIS A 237 9.65 8.51 33.71
C HIS A 237 9.26 8.81 32.25
N GLY A 238 9.11 7.75 31.45
CA GLY A 238 8.55 7.82 30.09
C GLY A 238 7.07 8.28 30.09
N PRO A 239 6.60 8.94 29.02
CA PRO A 239 5.27 9.52 28.97
C PRO A 239 4.19 8.43 28.94
N LYS A 240 3.26 8.51 29.90
CA LYS A 240 2.16 7.57 30.09
C LYS A 240 1.27 7.47 28.83
N ARG A 241 1.17 6.24 28.28
CA ARG A 241 0.28 5.75 27.20
C ARG A 241 -1.27 5.85 27.40
N PRO A 242 -1.90 6.15 28.57
CA PRO A 242 -3.37 6.10 28.72
C PRO A 242 -4.21 7.06 27.86
N ARG A 243 -3.60 8.08 27.23
CA ARG A 243 -4.36 9.25 26.75
C ARG A 243 -5.07 9.09 25.40
N ILE A 244 -4.62 8.17 24.54
CA ILE A 244 -5.22 7.96 23.20
C ILE A 244 -6.46 7.07 23.32
N GLU A 245 -6.37 5.95 24.03
CA GLU A 245 -7.50 5.07 24.31
C GLU A 245 -8.60 5.81 25.09
N GLU A 246 -8.23 6.63 26.08
CA GLU A 246 -9.17 7.50 26.82
C GLU A 246 -9.90 8.50 25.90
N ALA A 247 -9.23 9.03 24.87
CA ALA A 247 -9.84 9.95 23.91
C ALA A 247 -10.80 9.24 22.94
N GLU A 248 -10.47 8.03 22.50
CA GLU A 248 -11.36 7.22 21.66
C GLU A 248 -12.60 6.74 22.41
N ASP A 249 -12.45 6.33 23.66
CA ASP A 249 -13.57 5.97 24.54
C ASP A 249 -14.51 7.16 24.77
N LEU A 250 -13.96 8.35 25.03
CA LEU A 250 -14.76 9.58 25.15
C LEU A 250 -15.52 9.89 23.85
N ARG A 251 -14.90 9.74 22.67
CA ARG A 251 -15.57 9.93 21.37
C ARG A 251 -16.71 8.92 21.18
N LYS A 252 -16.52 7.67 21.60
CA LYS A 252 -17.55 6.63 21.55
C LYS A 252 -18.72 6.95 22.49
N THR A 253 -18.44 7.40 23.71
CA THR A 253 -19.46 7.85 24.67
C THR A 253 -20.24 9.05 24.15
N ILE A 254 -19.57 10.06 23.58
CA ILE A 254 -20.24 11.23 22.98
C ILE A 254 -21.20 10.79 21.86
N ARG A 255 -20.78 9.86 21.00
CA ARG A 255 -21.61 9.34 19.89
C ARG A 255 -22.86 8.63 20.41
N LEU A 256 -22.71 7.77 21.42
CA LEU A 256 -23.82 7.05 22.05
C LEU A 256 -24.81 8.02 22.73
N LEU A 257 -24.32 9.01 23.47
CA LEU A 257 -25.19 9.99 24.12
C LEU A 257 -25.93 10.87 23.10
N LYS A 258 -25.30 11.25 21.98
CA LYS A 258 -25.97 11.98 20.89
C LYS A 258 -27.08 11.16 20.24
N GLN A 259 -26.87 9.86 20.10
CA GLN A 259 -27.90 8.94 19.61
C GLN A 259 -29.08 8.86 20.59
N ILE A 260 -28.82 8.69 21.89
CA ILE A 260 -29.86 8.68 22.94
C ILE A 260 -30.67 9.98 22.92
N VAL A 261 -30.02 11.14 22.82
CA VAL A 261 -30.72 12.43 22.72
C VAL A 261 -31.62 12.51 21.48
N THR A 262 -31.16 11.98 20.35
CA THR A 262 -31.94 11.97 19.10
C THR A 262 -33.18 11.07 19.25
N ASP A 263 -32.99 9.86 19.75
CA ASP A 263 -34.07 8.88 19.95
C ASP A 263 -35.10 9.36 20.99
N SER A 264 -34.64 9.93 22.11
CA SER A 264 -35.51 10.51 23.14
C SER A 264 -36.27 11.74 22.64
N ASN A 265 -35.69 12.58 21.76
CA ASN A 265 -36.43 13.69 21.15
C ASN A 265 -37.53 13.19 20.20
N MET A 266 -37.24 12.16 19.40
CA MET A 266 -38.26 11.55 18.53
C MET A 266 -39.40 10.97 19.35
N ARG A 267 -39.10 10.31 20.48
CA ARG A 267 -40.12 9.78 21.40
C ARG A 267 -40.94 10.88 22.08
N LEU A 268 -40.29 11.99 22.47
CA LEU A 268 -40.98 13.16 23.03
C LEU A 268 -41.96 13.80 22.05
N GLN A 269 -41.68 13.75 20.75
CA GLN A 269 -42.57 14.25 19.71
C GLN A 269 -43.77 13.33 19.47
N SER A 270 -43.66 12.04 19.82
CA SER A 270 -44.71 11.03 19.61
C SER A 270 -45.46 10.62 20.89
N CYS A 271 -45.05 11.08 22.08
CA CYS A 271 -45.66 10.68 23.35
C CYS A 271 -46.99 11.42 23.60
N PRO A 272 -48.11 10.70 23.81
CA PRO A 272 -49.43 11.30 23.96
C PRO A 272 -49.79 11.72 25.40
N THR A 273 -48.98 11.39 26.41
CA THR A 273 -49.30 11.67 27.83
C THR A 273 -48.23 12.52 28.52
N GLU A 274 -48.67 13.44 29.40
CA GLU A 274 -47.78 14.37 30.11
C GLU A 274 -46.83 13.65 31.09
N ASP A 275 -47.30 12.57 31.72
CA ASP A 275 -46.55 11.83 32.75
C ASP A 275 -45.36 11.04 32.17
N GLU A 276 -45.51 10.41 31.00
CA GLU A 276 -44.39 9.74 30.30
C GLU A 276 -43.37 10.75 29.75
N GLY A 277 -43.85 11.95 29.42
CA GLY A 277 -43.02 13.06 28.94
C GLY A 277 -42.04 13.59 29.97
N GLU A 278 -42.37 13.56 31.27
CA GLU A 278 -41.47 14.06 32.33
C GLU A 278 -40.22 13.19 32.49
N GLY A 279 -40.37 11.85 32.50
CA GLY A 279 -39.23 10.93 32.58
C GLY A 279 -38.28 11.07 31.39
N LEU A 280 -38.82 11.23 30.18
CA LEU A 280 -38.05 11.48 28.96
C LEU A 280 -37.32 12.83 29.00
N LYS A 281 -37.96 13.89 29.52
CA LYS A 281 -37.32 15.22 29.67
C LYS A 281 -36.13 15.17 30.63
N VAL A 282 -36.25 14.45 31.75
CA VAL A 282 -35.15 14.27 32.71
C VAL A 282 -34.00 13.48 32.08
N GLY A 283 -34.30 12.36 31.40
CA GLY A 283 -33.29 11.58 30.67
C GLY A 283 -32.57 12.39 29.59
N LEU A 284 -33.30 13.21 28.84
CA LEU A 284 -32.77 14.10 27.81
C LEU A 284 -31.82 15.16 28.40
N LYS A 285 -32.19 15.74 29.54
CA LYS A 285 -31.36 16.72 30.26
C LYS A 285 -30.04 16.08 30.71
N ASN A 286 -30.11 14.91 31.34
CA ASN A 286 -28.92 14.18 31.81
C ASN A 286 -28.00 13.76 30.66
N ALA A 287 -28.56 13.30 29.54
CA ALA A 287 -27.78 12.93 28.37
C ALA A 287 -27.06 14.15 27.74
N ARG A 288 -27.73 15.32 27.69
CA ARG A 288 -27.13 16.58 27.22
C ARG A 288 -25.99 17.05 28.14
N GLU A 289 -26.19 16.99 29.45
CA GLU A 289 -25.14 17.32 30.42
C GLU A 289 -23.94 16.36 30.31
N GLY A 290 -24.19 15.08 30.08
CA GLY A 290 -23.15 14.08 29.82
C GLY A 290 -22.33 14.35 28.55
N ILE A 291 -22.98 14.79 27.47
CA ILE A 291 -22.29 15.19 26.22
C ILE A 291 -21.35 16.36 26.49
N ILE A 292 -21.83 17.41 27.17
CA ILE A 292 -21.03 18.61 27.48
C ILE A 292 -19.81 18.24 28.33
N ALA A 293 -19.99 17.38 29.34
CA ALA A 293 -18.89 16.93 30.20
C ALA A 293 -17.84 16.10 29.42
N ALA A 294 -18.30 15.19 28.55
CA ALA A 294 -17.41 14.37 27.73
C ALA A 294 -16.67 15.20 26.67
N GLU A 295 -17.35 16.14 26.01
CA GLU A 295 -16.73 17.07 25.04
C GLU A 295 -15.69 17.98 25.71
N LYS A 296 -15.94 18.47 26.92
CA LYS A 296 -14.96 19.25 27.69
C LYS A 296 -13.73 18.42 28.07
N SER A 297 -13.93 17.15 28.41
CA SER A 297 -12.85 16.21 28.76
C SER A 297 -12.02 15.86 27.53
N LEU A 298 -12.67 15.59 26.39
CA LEU A 298 -12.03 15.33 25.12
C LEU A 298 -11.23 16.55 24.64
N SER A 299 -11.79 17.76 24.69
CA SER A 299 -11.08 18.99 24.34
C SER A 299 -9.85 19.22 25.22
N THR A 300 -9.92 18.88 26.50
CA THR A 300 -8.77 18.98 27.42
C THR A 300 -7.68 17.96 27.08
N LEU A 301 -8.07 16.73 26.72
CA LEU A 301 -7.14 15.69 26.27
C LEU A 301 -6.50 16.03 24.93
N GLU A 302 -7.27 16.50 23.96
CA GLU A 302 -6.80 16.93 22.64
C GLU A 302 -5.87 18.15 22.75
N LYS A 303 -6.16 19.12 23.63
CA LYS A 303 -5.22 20.21 23.94
C LYS A 303 -3.91 19.67 24.53
N LYS A 304 -3.98 18.76 25.51
CA LYS A 304 -2.78 18.14 26.09
C LYS A 304 -1.99 17.31 25.07
N GLN A 305 -2.66 16.71 24.08
CA GLN A 305 -2.04 15.95 23.00
C GLN A 305 -1.39 16.85 21.95
N ASN A 306 -2.03 17.97 21.61
CA ASN A 306 -1.52 18.94 20.63
C ASN A 306 -0.44 19.86 21.22
N ASP A 307 -0.47 20.11 22.52
CA ASP A 307 0.56 20.89 23.23
C ASP A 307 1.84 20.06 23.48
N ALA A 308 1.75 18.72 23.48
CA ALA A 308 2.88 17.82 23.71
C ALA A 308 3.99 17.88 22.62
N PRO A 309 3.69 17.87 21.31
CA PRO A 309 4.72 18.04 20.28
C PRO A 309 5.20 19.50 20.14
N SER A 310 4.44 20.49 20.63
CA SER A 310 4.83 21.91 20.54
C SER A 310 5.95 22.32 21.51
N LYS A 311 6.26 21.48 22.51
CA LYS A 311 7.33 21.70 23.49
C LYS A 311 8.50 20.74 23.36
N ALA A 312 8.41 19.72 22.51
CA ALA A 312 9.58 18.96 22.10
C ALA A 312 10.45 19.91 21.28
N SER A 313 11.62 20.27 21.80
CA SER A 313 12.53 21.13 21.07
C SER A 313 12.88 20.44 19.75
N LYS A 314 13.19 21.20 18.70
CA LYS A 314 13.73 20.66 17.44
C LYS A 314 14.88 19.66 17.69
N LYS A 315 15.61 19.86 18.80
CA LYS A 315 16.68 19.01 19.32
C LYS A 315 16.19 17.67 19.89
N ASP A 316 14.99 17.59 20.44
CA ASP A 316 14.40 16.35 20.97
C ASP A 316 13.87 15.46 19.85
N ILE A 317 13.28 16.07 18.81
CA ILE A 317 12.93 15.35 17.58
C ILE A 317 14.21 14.89 16.89
N GLU A 318 15.22 15.75 16.70
CA GLU A 318 16.52 15.34 16.14
C GLU A 318 17.23 14.26 16.98
N ASN A 319 17.20 14.33 18.32
CA ASN A 319 17.80 13.33 19.19
C ASN A 319 17.04 12.00 19.16
N TRP A 320 15.71 12.02 19.20
CA TRP A 320 14.89 10.82 19.07
C TRP A 320 15.14 10.13 17.72
N TRP A 321 15.20 10.90 16.62
CA TRP A 321 15.55 10.38 15.30
C TRP A 321 16.98 9.86 15.21
N ARG A 322 17.96 10.54 15.82
CA ARG A 322 19.35 10.09 15.83
C ARG A 322 19.49 8.76 16.57
N LEU A 323 18.79 8.59 17.70
CA LEU A 323 18.79 7.36 18.48
C LEU A 323 18.06 6.22 17.76
N SER A 324 16.88 6.46 17.19
CA SER A 324 16.12 5.43 16.46
C SER A 324 16.84 4.95 15.20
N PHE A 325 17.51 5.84 14.46
CA PHE A 325 18.21 5.48 13.23
C PHE A 325 19.59 4.88 13.50
N ASP A 326 20.35 5.38 14.49
CA ASP A 326 21.62 4.75 14.89
C ASP A 326 21.37 3.35 15.48
N SER A 327 20.23 3.12 16.16
CA SER A 327 19.82 1.77 16.60
C SER A 327 19.37 0.89 15.42
N ALA A 328 18.53 1.39 14.50
CA ALA A 328 18.11 0.63 13.31
C ALA A 328 19.27 0.31 12.34
N ALA A 329 20.24 1.21 12.22
CA ALA A 329 21.45 1.00 11.40
C ALA A 329 22.49 0.09 12.06
N LYS A 330 22.46 -0.05 13.39
CA LYS A 330 23.34 -0.96 14.16
C LYS A 330 22.71 -2.32 14.44
N GLY A 331 21.56 -2.64 13.85
CA GLY A 331 20.87 -3.90 14.09
C GLY A 331 20.43 -4.09 15.54
N TYR A 332 20.19 -3.00 16.28
CA TYR A 332 19.63 -3.07 17.61
C TYR A 332 18.12 -3.31 17.51
N ASP A 333 17.67 -4.45 18.05
CA ASP A 333 16.28 -4.76 18.37
C ASP A 333 15.73 -3.66 19.30
N SER A 334 15.20 -2.61 18.69
CA SER A 334 14.52 -1.55 19.41
C SER A 334 13.08 -2.01 19.67
N GLU A 335 12.85 -2.59 20.84
CA GLU A 335 11.53 -2.88 21.48
C GLU A 335 10.54 -1.69 21.46
N TYR A 336 10.96 -0.51 21.00
CA TYR A 336 10.13 0.69 20.87
C TYR A 336 9.18 0.73 19.65
N TYR A 337 9.19 -0.27 18.77
CA TYR A 337 8.31 -0.35 17.59
C TYR A 337 7.37 -1.57 17.64
N GLU A 338 6.60 -1.70 18.73
CA GLU A 338 5.56 -2.73 18.83
C GLU A 338 4.33 -2.46 17.92
N ASP A 339 4.19 -1.24 17.40
CA ASP A 339 3.11 -0.87 16.47
C ASP A 339 3.61 -0.92 15.01
N ASP A 340 3.38 -2.06 14.36
CA ASP A 340 3.52 -2.38 12.93
C ASP A 340 4.52 -1.54 12.10
N PRO A 341 5.81 -1.94 12.00
CA PRO A 341 6.82 -1.26 11.18
C PRO A 341 6.43 -1.10 9.70
N ILE A 342 5.47 -1.90 9.21
CA ILE A 342 4.93 -1.77 7.85
C ILE A 342 4.10 -0.50 7.73
N LYS A 343 3.24 -0.20 8.72
CA LYS A 343 2.36 0.97 8.69
C LYS A 343 3.15 2.28 8.74
N TRP A 344 4.14 2.38 9.62
CA TRP A 344 4.99 3.57 9.71
C TRP A 344 5.74 3.84 8.42
N ARG A 345 6.25 2.79 7.77
CA ARG A 345 6.92 2.91 6.47
C ARG A 345 5.97 3.41 5.40
N ALA A 346 4.76 2.86 5.33
CA ALA A 346 3.74 3.29 4.38
C ALA A 346 3.36 4.76 4.56
N ASP A 347 3.20 5.22 5.81
CA ASP A 347 2.89 6.63 6.11
C ASP A 347 4.03 7.57 5.68
N LEU A 348 5.28 7.16 5.87
CA LEU A 348 6.45 7.92 5.41
C LEU A 348 6.58 7.93 3.88
N GLU A 349 6.31 6.81 3.22
CA GLU A 349 6.31 6.73 1.76
C GLU A 349 5.19 7.62 1.19
N ALA A 350 3.99 7.62 1.78
CA ALA A 350 2.92 8.53 1.41
C ALA A 350 3.31 10.01 1.60
N ALA A 351 3.95 10.35 2.72
CA ALA A 351 4.46 11.70 2.97
C ALA A 351 5.55 12.11 1.96
N ALA A 352 6.42 11.17 1.60
CA ALA A 352 7.46 11.36 0.58
C ALA A 352 6.84 11.63 -0.80
N GLU A 353 5.85 10.86 -1.22
CA GLU A 353 5.16 11.05 -2.50
C GLU A 353 4.41 12.39 -2.56
N ILE A 354 3.74 12.79 -1.48
CA ILE A 354 3.11 14.13 -1.40
C ILE A 354 4.17 15.24 -1.55
N ALA A 355 5.32 15.10 -0.89
CA ALA A 355 6.40 16.08 -0.98
C ALA A 355 7.04 16.12 -2.39
N ILE A 356 7.19 14.96 -3.04
CA ILE A 356 7.66 14.85 -4.43
C ILE A 356 6.66 15.56 -5.36
N ASN A 357 5.38 15.26 -5.26
CA ASN A 357 4.37 15.87 -6.13
C ASN A 357 4.33 17.39 -5.97
N LYS A 358 4.38 17.91 -4.73
CA LYS A 358 4.48 19.36 -4.48
C LYS A 358 5.73 19.99 -5.09
N PHE A 359 6.87 19.31 -5.04
CA PHE A 359 8.11 19.77 -5.67
C PHE A 359 8.01 19.78 -7.21
N LEU A 360 7.36 18.76 -7.79
CA LEU A 360 7.16 18.66 -9.24
C LEU A 360 6.14 19.69 -9.76
N GLU A 361 5.14 20.05 -8.96
CA GLU A 361 4.19 21.13 -9.26
C GLU A 361 4.85 22.51 -9.21
N ASP A 362 5.67 22.77 -8.19
CA ASP A 362 6.46 24.00 -8.05
C ASP A 362 7.79 23.70 -7.37
N SER A 363 8.89 23.91 -8.12
CA SER A 363 10.26 23.66 -7.65
C SER A 363 10.69 24.56 -6.47
N LYS A 364 9.90 25.58 -6.12
CA LYS A 364 10.07 26.35 -4.90
C LYS A 364 9.71 25.57 -3.64
N ASN A 365 8.83 24.57 -3.74
CA ASN A 365 8.44 23.72 -2.61
C ASN A 365 9.59 22.82 -2.21
N THR A 366 10.14 22.98 -1.01
CA THR A 366 11.27 22.16 -0.57
C THR A 366 10.81 20.87 0.10
N ILE A 367 11.27 19.72 -0.40
CA ILE A 367 11.16 18.44 0.32
C ILE A 367 11.89 18.55 1.68
N PRO A 368 11.24 18.21 2.80
CA PRO A 368 11.86 18.21 4.12
C PRO A 368 13.18 17.44 4.17
N SER A 369 14.17 17.96 4.91
CA SER A 369 15.52 17.39 4.95
C SER A 369 15.56 15.93 5.44
N TYR A 370 14.67 15.56 6.37
CA TYR A 370 14.59 14.18 6.87
C TYR A 370 14.08 13.22 5.78
N LEU A 371 13.05 13.60 5.01
CA LEU A 371 12.56 12.79 3.88
C LEU A 371 13.64 12.67 2.80
N ARG A 372 14.34 13.75 2.48
CA ARG A 372 15.47 13.70 1.53
C ARG A 372 16.58 12.77 1.98
N ARG A 373 16.88 12.73 3.29
CA ARG A 373 17.85 11.78 3.85
C ARG A 373 17.38 10.34 3.65
N LEU A 374 16.10 10.04 3.93
CA LEU A 374 15.54 8.70 3.71
C LEU A 374 15.56 8.30 2.24
N MET A 375 15.12 9.21 1.36
CA MET A 375 15.19 9.04 -0.09
C MET A 375 16.64 8.82 -0.55
N ARG A 376 17.64 9.41 0.08
CA ARG A 376 19.04 9.19 -0.32
C ARG A 376 19.61 7.85 0.13
N MET A 377 19.22 7.39 1.32
CA MET A 377 19.84 6.25 1.99
C MET A 377 19.16 4.92 1.69
N ILE A 378 17.83 4.91 1.50
CA ILE A 378 17.05 3.68 1.35
C ILE A 378 16.71 3.49 -0.14
N PRO A 379 17.22 2.44 -0.82
CA PRO A 379 16.95 2.17 -2.23
C PRO A 379 15.46 2.13 -2.60
N GLU A 380 14.68 1.43 -1.79
CA GLU A 380 13.27 1.12 -2.06
C GLU A 380 12.33 2.27 -1.69
N PHE A 381 12.81 3.25 -0.90
CA PHE A 381 11.98 4.34 -0.42
C PHE A 381 11.81 5.41 -1.50
N ALA A 382 10.56 5.69 -1.89
CA ALA A 382 10.20 6.74 -2.85
C ALA A 382 11.06 6.72 -4.13
N ILE A 383 10.99 5.61 -4.89
CA ILE A 383 11.81 5.34 -6.09
C ILE A 383 11.78 6.52 -7.08
N ARG A 384 10.63 7.19 -7.22
CA ARG A 384 10.44 8.37 -8.07
C ARG A 384 11.44 9.50 -7.82
N SER A 385 11.98 9.59 -6.61
CA SER A 385 13.02 10.57 -6.26
C SER A 385 14.29 10.47 -7.12
N GLY A 386 14.64 9.27 -7.61
CA GLY A 386 15.81 9.05 -8.46
C GLY A 386 15.50 8.75 -9.92
N THR A 387 14.23 8.57 -10.29
CA THR A 387 13.81 8.16 -11.65
C THR A 387 12.98 9.20 -12.42
N THR A 388 12.45 10.24 -11.75
CA THR A 388 11.54 11.19 -12.41
C THR A 388 12.28 12.23 -13.26
N ASN A 389 13.14 13.05 -12.66
CA ASN A 389 13.92 14.06 -13.37
C ASN A 389 15.17 14.47 -12.59
N GLU A 390 16.09 15.13 -13.29
CA GLU A 390 17.34 15.63 -12.72
C GLU A 390 17.12 16.58 -11.54
N ALA A 391 16.19 17.53 -11.67
CA ALA A 391 15.96 18.55 -10.64
C ALA A 391 15.54 17.95 -9.30
N LEU A 392 14.64 16.96 -9.31
CA LEU A 392 14.20 16.24 -8.13
C LEU A 392 15.34 15.43 -7.50
N ALA A 393 16.10 14.70 -8.33
CA ALA A 393 17.23 13.91 -7.88
C ALA A 393 18.30 14.80 -7.20
N LEU A 394 18.66 15.93 -7.81
CA LEU A 394 19.58 16.91 -7.23
C LEU A 394 19.03 17.51 -5.93
N HIS A 395 17.74 17.85 -5.89
CA HIS A 395 17.09 18.36 -4.68
C HIS A 395 17.15 17.36 -3.53
N VAL A 396 17.03 16.06 -3.80
CA VAL A 396 17.17 15.00 -2.80
C VAL A 396 18.62 14.85 -2.32
N LEU A 397 19.61 15.11 -3.17
CA LEU A 397 21.05 15.06 -2.86
C LEU A 397 21.57 16.30 -2.12
N GLU A 398 20.85 17.43 -2.20
CA GLU A 398 21.15 18.63 -1.43
C GLU A 398 21.21 18.36 0.10
N THR A 399 22.10 19.07 0.79
CA THR A 399 22.22 19.06 2.25
C THR A 399 22.03 20.46 2.81
N THR A 400 21.31 20.55 3.93
CA THR A 400 21.03 21.80 4.66
C THR A 400 22.23 22.34 5.45
N VAL A 401 23.33 21.60 5.51
CA VAL A 401 24.49 21.91 6.36
C VAL A 401 25.62 22.46 5.50
N GLY A 402 25.53 23.75 5.14
CA GLY A 402 26.60 24.51 4.49
C GLY A 402 26.62 25.96 4.97
N ASN A 403 27.78 26.42 5.46
CA ASN A 403 28.04 27.80 5.92
C ASN A 403 28.22 28.82 4.77
N GLY A 404 27.84 28.46 3.54
CA GLY A 404 27.97 29.36 2.39
C GLY A 404 26.83 30.36 2.33
N ALA A 405 27.09 31.56 1.80
CA ALA A 405 26.11 32.64 1.64
C ALA A 405 24.83 32.25 0.86
N ASN A 406 24.84 31.12 0.14
CA ASN A 406 23.71 30.58 -0.62
C ASN A 406 23.14 29.25 -0.05
N GLY A 407 23.57 28.83 1.15
CA GLY A 407 22.86 27.88 2.04
C GLY A 407 22.65 26.42 1.60
N ARG A 408 22.92 26.02 0.35
CA ARG A 408 22.68 24.65 -0.14
C ARG A 408 23.96 24.05 -0.72
N THR A 409 24.32 22.85 -0.26
CA THR A 409 25.44 22.10 -0.84
C THR A 409 24.92 20.75 -1.33
N ILE A 410 25.17 20.43 -2.60
CA ILE A 410 24.76 19.16 -3.21
C ILE A 410 25.91 18.18 -3.05
N LYS A 411 25.63 17.01 -2.47
CA LYS A 411 26.64 15.97 -2.24
C LYS A 411 26.13 14.63 -2.75
N CYS A 412 27.01 13.85 -3.38
CA CYS A 412 26.71 12.48 -3.77
C CYS A 412 26.49 11.57 -2.54
N ARG A 413 25.90 10.38 -2.75
CA ARG A 413 25.62 9.40 -1.68
C ARG A 413 26.86 9.06 -0.86
N PHE A 414 27.96 8.74 -1.54
CA PHE A 414 29.26 8.44 -0.92
C PHE A 414 29.74 9.54 0.04
N HIS A 415 29.82 10.80 -0.40
CA HIS A 415 30.26 11.89 0.46
C HIS A 415 29.23 12.29 1.53
N ALA A 416 27.94 12.04 1.30
CA ALA A 416 26.91 12.25 2.30
C ALA A 416 27.06 11.26 3.47
N GLU A 417 27.35 10.00 3.17
CA GLU A 417 27.48 8.93 4.16
C GLU A 417 28.82 8.97 4.92
N LYS A 418 29.91 9.21 4.21
CA LYS A 418 31.24 9.26 4.83
C LYS A 418 31.46 10.48 5.71
N ARG A 419 30.68 11.55 5.60
CA ARG A 419 30.81 12.80 6.39
C ARG A 419 30.92 12.59 7.90
N HIS A 420 30.28 11.56 8.45
CA HIS A 420 30.24 11.31 9.90
C HIS A 420 31.39 10.42 10.41
N GLN A 421 32.15 9.78 9.52
CA GLN A 421 33.32 9.01 9.92
C GLN A 421 34.47 10.00 10.16
N VAL A 422 35.06 9.99 11.35
CA VAL A 422 36.22 10.85 11.72
C VAL A 422 37.38 10.70 10.71
N GLN A 423 37.47 9.55 10.03
CA GLN A 423 38.40 9.29 8.93
C GLN A 423 38.06 10.01 7.61
N ALA A 424 36.85 10.53 7.41
CA ALA A 424 36.53 11.32 6.22
C ALA A 424 37.20 12.70 6.21
N GLN A 425 37.68 13.19 7.36
CA GLN A 425 38.64 14.31 7.37
C GLN A 425 39.98 13.95 6.72
N GLN A 426 40.33 12.67 6.59
CA GLN A 426 41.49 12.22 5.80
C GLN A 426 41.18 12.08 4.32
N VAL A 427 39.89 12.07 3.95
CA VAL A 427 39.43 11.92 2.57
C VAL A 427 39.30 13.28 1.87
N ASP A 428 38.93 14.34 2.60
CA ASP A 428 38.72 15.69 2.03
C ASP A 428 39.28 16.87 2.86
N GLY A 429 40.17 16.64 3.85
CA GLY A 429 40.61 17.66 4.81
C GLY A 429 42.10 18.07 4.78
N PRO A 430 42.44 19.31 5.20
CA PRO A 430 43.75 19.97 5.05
C PRO A 430 44.81 19.54 6.08
N THR A 431 44.73 18.31 6.61
CA THR A 431 45.67 17.87 7.65
C THR A 431 46.89 17.24 6.99
N ALA A 432 48.04 17.92 7.12
CA ALA A 432 49.31 17.51 6.54
C ALA A 432 49.68 16.06 6.88
N GLY A 433 49.81 15.20 5.86
CA GLY A 433 50.64 13.99 5.98
C GLY A 433 50.20 12.74 5.22
N LYS A 434 48.91 12.51 4.94
CA LYS A 434 48.46 11.30 4.21
C LYS A 434 47.19 11.59 3.41
N TYR A 435 47.35 11.99 2.15
CA TYR A 435 46.22 12.17 1.23
C TYR A 435 45.74 10.80 0.75
N PHE A 436 44.53 10.40 1.13
CA PHE A 436 43.77 9.45 0.31
C PHE A 436 42.83 10.28 -0.56
N ILE A 437 43.28 10.61 -1.78
CA ILE A 437 42.42 11.27 -2.78
C ILE A 437 41.37 10.25 -3.22
N VAL A 438 40.22 10.18 -2.55
CA VAL A 438 39.10 9.31 -2.94
C VAL A 438 38.13 10.03 -3.91
N GLY A 439 38.38 11.31 -4.21
CA GLY A 439 37.70 12.06 -5.26
C GLY A 439 38.23 11.77 -6.67
N VAL A 440 37.41 12.06 -7.69
CA VAL A 440 37.92 12.27 -9.05
C VAL A 440 38.61 13.64 -9.02
N PRO A 441 39.92 13.73 -9.32
CA PRO A 441 40.61 15.02 -9.28
C PRO A 441 39.93 15.99 -10.25
N TYR A 442 39.71 17.23 -9.81
CA TYR A 442 39.28 18.29 -10.71
C TYR A 442 40.24 18.39 -11.89
N LEU A 443 39.72 18.74 -13.07
CA LEU A 443 40.58 19.15 -14.17
C LEU A 443 41.46 20.32 -13.71
N PRO A 444 42.76 20.34 -14.06
CA PRO A 444 43.64 21.45 -13.70
C PRO A 444 43.04 22.79 -14.15
N GLY A 445 42.79 23.70 -13.21
CA GLY A 445 42.29 25.06 -13.50
C GLY A 445 40.86 25.38 -13.03
N VAL A 446 40.08 24.39 -12.56
CA VAL A 446 38.73 24.61 -12.01
C VAL A 446 38.82 25.34 -10.68
N LYS A 447 38.26 26.55 -10.59
CA LYS A 447 38.16 27.31 -9.34
C LYS A 447 37.14 26.60 -8.44
N SER A 448 37.31 26.65 -7.12
CA SER A 448 36.53 25.90 -6.10
C SER A 448 35.00 26.16 -6.03
N LEU A 449 34.42 26.82 -7.02
CA LEU A 449 32.98 26.93 -7.21
C LEU A 449 32.54 25.75 -8.08
N ALA A 450 31.42 25.12 -7.71
CA ALA A 450 30.79 24.09 -8.52
C ALA A 450 30.51 24.65 -9.93
N GLU A 451 31.38 24.30 -10.89
CA GLU A 451 31.13 24.57 -12.30
C GLU A 451 29.91 23.77 -12.77
N ASP A 452 29.27 24.21 -13.84
CA ASP A 452 28.17 23.48 -14.44
C ASP A 452 28.60 22.04 -14.76
N GLY A 453 27.90 21.07 -14.16
CA GLY A 453 28.24 19.65 -14.31
C GLY A 453 29.08 19.07 -13.17
N ILE A 454 29.55 19.86 -12.20
CA ILE A 454 30.28 19.37 -11.02
C ILE A 454 29.51 19.70 -9.74
N LEU A 455 29.36 18.74 -8.83
CA LEU A 455 28.67 18.94 -7.56
C LEU A 455 29.56 19.64 -6.52
N SER A 456 28.97 20.10 -5.41
CA SER A 456 29.73 20.74 -4.30
C SER A 456 30.75 19.80 -3.63
N CYS A 457 30.64 18.49 -3.85
CA CYS A 457 31.61 17.50 -3.40
C CYS A 457 32.67 17.14 -4.46
N GLY A 458 32.77 17.89 -5.56
CA GLY A 458 33.76 17.66 -6.63
C GLY A 458 33.47 16.46 -7.55
N CYS A 459 32.34 15.79 -7.37
CA CYS A 459 31.95 14.69 -8.25
C CYS A 459 31.23 15.21 -9.49
N ASP A 460 31.46 14.55 -10.62
CA ASP A 460 30.69 14.77 -11.85
C ASP A 460 29.19 14.51 -11.60
N LYS A 461 28.36 15.46 -12.05
CA LYS A 461 26.92 15.48 -11.84
C LYS A 461 26.25 14.30 -12.56
N ALA A 462 26.58 14.04 -13.81
CA ALA A 462 25.96 12.97 -14.59
C ALA A 462 26.29 11.60 -13.97
N VAL A 463 27.55 11.40 -13.56
CA VAL A 463 28.01 10.19 -12.88
C VAL A 463 27.28 9.98 -11.55
N VAL A 464 27.09 11.04 -10.77
CA VAL A 464 26.38 10.94 -9.48
C VAL A 464 24.89 10.67 -9.66
N LEU A 465 24.25 11.31 -10.64
CA LEU A 465 22.83 11.09 -10.92
C LEU A 465 22.58 9.66 -11.41
N LEU A 466 23.47 9.11 -12.23
CA LEU A 466 23.33 7.72 -12.70
C LEU A 466 23.51 6.71 -11.56
N ASP A 467 24.47 6.92 -10.66
CA ASP A 467 24.61 6.11 -9.43
C ASP A 467 23.38 6.22 -8.53
N PHE A 468 22.81 7.42 -8.39
CA PHE A 468 21.58 7.59 -7.63
C PHE A 468 20.39 6.88 -8.29
N PHE A 469 20.29 6.93 -9.61
CA PHE A 469 19.31 6.17 -10.38
C PHE A 469 19.47 4.66 -10.15
N TRP A 470 20.70 4.12 -10.24
CA TRP A 470 20.97 2.71 -9.99
C TRP A 470 20.62 2.29 -8.58
N GLN A 471 20.97 3.10 -7.58
CA GLN A 471 20.59 2.80 -6.20
C GLN A 471 19.06 2.69 -6.06
N LYS A 472 18.29 3.55 -6.73
CA LYS A 472 16.83 3.47 -6.69
C LYS A 472 16.24 2.28 -7.41
N THR A 473 16.87 1.83 -8.48
CA THR A 473 16.25 0.91 -9.43
C THR A 473 16.84 -0.49 -9.45
N TRP A 474 18.10 -0.65 -9.07
CA TRP A 474 18.82 -1.92 -9.19
C TRP A 474 18.37 -2.88 -8.09
N ARG A 475 17.75 -3.97 -8.53
CA ARG A 475 17.36 -5.10 -7.70
C ARG A 475 17.85 -6.39 -8.34
N LEU A 476 18.27 -7.32 -7.50
CA LEU A 476 18.61 -8.67 -7.88
C LEU A 476 17.61 -9.59 -7.20
N GLN A 477 16.90 -10.38 -7.98
CA GLN A 477 15.94 -11.38 -7.49
C GLN A 477 16.45 -12.76 -7.89
N SER A 478 16.36 -13.71 -6.98
CA SER A 478 16.66 -15.09 -7.32
C SER A 478 15.64 -15.59 -8.35
N THR A 479 16.13 -16.27 -9.39
CA THR A 479 15.26 -17.02 -10.31
C THR A 479 14.74 -18.31 -9.68
N ASN A 480 15.29 -18.72 -8.54
CA ASN A 480 14.80 -19.86 -7.80
C ASN A 480 13.55 -19.46 -6.99
N PRO A 481 12.36 -20.00 -7.30
CA PRO A 481 11.12 -19.62 -6.62
C PRO A 481 11.13 -19.94 -5.12
N LYS A 482 12.04 -20.80 -4.65
CA LYS A 482 12.20 -21.13 -3.23
C LYS A 482 12.94 -20.05 -2.43
N ILE A 483 13.63 -19.12 -3.11
CA ILE A 483 14.42 -18.06 -2.48
C ILE A 483 13.73 -16.72 -2.74
N ILE A 484 12.89 -16.29 -1.79
CA ILE A 484 12.24 -14.97 -1.82
C ILE A 484 13.20 -13.92 -1.24
N GLN A 485 14.40 -13.82 -1.82
CA GLN A 485 15.38 -12.82 -1.43
C GLN A 485 15.55 -11.84 -2.58
N THR A 486 15.35 -10.56 -2.28
CA THR A 486 15.66 -9.45 -3.18
C THR A 486 16.84 -8.71 -2.60
N GLU A 487 17.94 -8.67 -3.34
CA GLU A 487 19.12 -7.87 -3.01
C GLU A 487 19.02 -6.49 -3.68
N SER A 488 19.53 -5.47 -3.00
CA SER A 488 19.58 -4.09 -3.50
C SER A 488 20.88 -3.42 -3.11
N MET A 489 21.19 -2.27 -3.70
CA MET A 489 22.39 -1.47 -3.37
C MET A 489 22.28 -0.73 -2.02
N LYS A 490 21.57 -1.29 -1.04
CA LYS A 490 21.31 -0.63 0.25
C LYS A 490 22.59 -0.39 1.04
N HIS A 491 23.48 -1.37 1.03
CA HIS A 491 24.75 -1.34 1.76
C HIS A 491 25.95 -1.01 0.85
N ASP A 492 25.74 -0.99 -0.47
CA ASP A 492 26.78 -0.77 -1.46
C ASP A 492 26.88 0.71 -1.82
N VAL A 493 27.88 1.37 -1.25
CA VAL A 493 28.17 2.78 -1.52
C VAL A 493 29.42 2.85 -2.35
N VAL A 494 29.24 2.93 -3.67
CA VAL A 494 30.34 2.95 -4.62
C VAL A 494 31.13 4.25 -4.46
N ASP A 495 32.44 4.16 -4.25
CA ASP A 495 33.30 5.34 -4.21
C ASP A 495 33.40 6.01 -5.59
N SER A 496 33.93 7.23 -5.59
CA SER A 496 33.91 8.08 -6.78
C SER A 496 34.64 7.47 -7.99
N ARG A 497 35.71 6.69 -7.78
CA ARG A 497 36.51 6.13 -8.88
C ARG A 497 35.82 4.92 -9.50
N HIS A 498 35.39 3.97 -8.68
CA HIS A 498 34.65 2.81 -9.17
C HIS A 498 33.34 3.23 -9.84
N ARG A 499 32.66 4.24 -9.29
CA ARG A 499 31.45 4.80 -9.91
C ARG A 499 31.75 5.37 -11.29
N ALA A 500 32.80 6.18 -11.45
CA ALA A 500 33.15 6.74 -12.75
C ALA A 500 33.45 5.62 -13.77
N PHE A 501 34.16 4.58 -13.35
CA PHE A 501 34.42 3.40 -14.18
C PHE A 501 33.12 2.69 -14.61
N PHE A 502 32.23 2.40 -13.68
CA PHE A 502 30.94 1.74 -13.98
C PHE A 502 30.04 2.59 -14.86
N VAL A 503 29.98 3.90 -14.63
CA VAL A 503 29.17 4.83 -15.45
C VAL A 503 29.71 4.89 -16.86
N GLN A 504 31.03 4.98 -17.03
CA GLN A 504 31.63 4.97 -18.37
C GLN A 504 31.34 3.66 -19.10
N ALA A 505 31.52 2.51 -18.44
CA ALA A 505 31.22 1.21 -19.01
C ALA A 505 29.73 1.09 -19.41
N TYR A 506 28.83 1.47 -18.51
CA TYR A 506 27.39 1.48 -18.78
C TYR A 506 27.03 2.37 -19.98
N THR A 507 27.53 3.60 -20.04
CA THR A 507 27.21 4.51 -21.14
C THR A 507 27.77 4.01 -22.47
N ASN A 508 28.94 3.38 -22.46
CA ASN A 508 29.52 2.78 -23.67
C ASN A 508 28.71 1.55 -24.14
N ASP A 509 28.32 0.67 -23.22
CA ASP A 509 27.64 -0.59 -23.55
C ASP A 509 26.17 -0.38 -23.91
N THR A 510 25.48 0.49 -23.17
CA THR A 510 24.05 0.74 -23.36
C THR A 510 23.77 1.86 -24.34
N LEU A 511 24.76 2.70 -24.62
CA LEU A 511 24.59 3.97 -25.34
C LEU A 511 23.60 4.92 -24.66
N LEU A 512 23.35 4.76 -23.35
CA LEU A 512 22.44 5.62 -22.58
C LEU A 512 23.21 6.58 -21.68
N THR A 513 22.66 7.78 -21.58
CA THR A 513 23.07 8.81 -20.60
C THR A 513 21.97 8.94 -19.55
N VAL A 514 22.30 9.60 -18.43
CA VAL A 514 21.30 9.83 -17.37
C VAL A 514 20.10 10.67 -17.86
N ASN A 515 20.32 11.56 -18.83
CA ASN A 515 19.24 12.36 -19.39
C ASN A 515 18.22 11.49 -20.11
N ASP A 516 18.66 10.44 -20.82
CA ASP A 516 17.75 9.51 -21.52
C ASP A 516 16.83 8.77 -20.56
N LEU A 517 17.34 8.47 -19.36
CA LEU A 517 16.58 7.85 -18.28
C LEU A 517 15.54 8.81 -17.68
N TYR A 518 15.74 10.13 -17.81
CA TYR A 518 14.84 11.18 -17.33
C TYR A 518 13.93 11.81 -18.40
N THR A 519 14.22 11.62 -19.69
CA THR A 519 13.47 12.22 -20.81
C THR A 519 11.98 11.90 -20.75
N HIS A 520 11.60 10.80 -20.09
CA HIS A 520 10.22 10.39 -19.92
C HIS A 520 9.70 10.62 -18.50
N SER A 521 9.96 11.79 -17.93
CA SER A 521 9.51 12.15 -16.57
C SER A 521 7.99 12.04 -16.34
N GLN A 522 7.21 11.93 -17.40
CA GLN A 522 5.75 11.72 -17.36
C GLN A 522 5.34 10.24 -17.44
N THR A 523 6.21 9.34 -17.92
CA THR A 523 5.91 7.91 -17.89
C THR A 523 6.40 7.31 -16.58
N GLU A 524 5.64 6.34 -16.09
CA GLU A 524 6.02 5.62 -14.89
C GLU A 524 7.28 4.78 -15.17
N TYR A 525 8.30 4.91 -14.31
CA TYR A 525 9.49 4.08 -14.41
C TYR A 525 9.12 2.60 -14.40
N GLY A 526 9.69 1.82 -15.32
CA GLY A 526 9.43 0.38 -15.42
C GLY A 526 8.15 0.01 -16.19
N SER A 527 7.30 0.99 -16.55
CA SER A 527 6.19 0.80 -17.48
C SER A 527 6.66 0.26 -18.83
N ARG A 528 5.75 -0.34 -19.58
CA ARG A 528 6.05 -0.83 -20.94
C ARG A 528 6.48 0.33 -21.83
N GLU A 529 5.81 1.47 -21.72
CA GLU A 529 6.07 2.69 -22.48
C GLU A 529 7.49 3.21 -22.20
N TYR A 530 7.90 3.26 -20.93
CA TYR A 530 9.26 3.61 -20.54
C TYR A 530 10.29 2.63 -21.13
N LYS A 531 10.06 1.33 -21.01
CA LYS A 531 10.98 0.32 -21.54
C LYS A 531 11.13 0.41 -23.06
N CYS A 532 10.01 0.56 -23.78
CA CYS A 532 10.00 0.74 -25.23
C CYS A 532 10.76 2.00 -25.63
N SER A 533 10.57 3.12 -24.92
CA SER A 533 11.24 4.37 -25.27
C SER A 533 12.75 4.32 -25.06
N ILE A 534 13.22 3.68 -23.98
CA ILE A 534 14.64 3.43 -23.76
C ILE A 534 15.22 2.58 -24.89
N LEU A 535 14.56 1.47 -25.26
CA LEU A 535 15.01 0.61 -26.36
C LEU A 535 15.09 1.36 -27.70
N ARG A 536 14.13 2.24 -27.98
CA ARG A 536 14.15 3.09 -29.19
C ARG A 536 15.36 4.02 -29.19
N ILE A 537 15.69 4.66 -28.07
CA ILE A 537 16.87 5.54 -27.95
C ILE A 537 18.15 4.74 -28.20
N GLN A 538 18.27 3.55 -27.60
CA GLN A 538 19.44 2.69 -27.77
C GLN A 538 19.63 2.28 -29.23
N ALA A 539 18.57 1.77 -29.87
CA ALA A 539 18.64 1.34 -31.26
C ALA A 539 18.93 2.49 -32.21
N PHE A 540 18.35 3.67 -31.98
CA PHE A 540 18.63 4.86 -32.76
C PHE A 540 20.11 5.25 -32.68
N ARG A 541 20.71 5.27 -31.48
CA ARG A 541 22.13 5.57 -31.29
C ARG A 541 23.04 4.50 -31.88
N ALA A 542 22.68 3.22 -31.74
CA ALA A 542 23.42 2.13 -32.37
C ALA A 542 23.45 2.30 -33.90
N CYS A 543 22.32 2.66 -34.52
CA CYS A 543 22.28 2.96 -35.95
C CYS A 543 23.14 4.18 -36.32
N GLN A 544 23.16 5.24 -35.50
CA GLN A 544 24.01 6.40 -35.74
C GLN A 544 25.50 6.05 -35.72
N ILE A 545 25.94 5.27 -34.73
CA ILE A 545 27.34 4.82 -34.62
C ILE A 545 27.70 3.93 -35.82
N ALA A 546 26.84 2.99 -36.18
CA ALA A 546 27.09 2.14 -37.33
C ALA A 546 27.17 2.94 -38.65
N ASN A 547 26.31 3.94 -38.82
CA ASN A 547 26.36 4.82 -39.98
C ASN A 547 27.65 5.65 -40.01
N ALA A 548 28.09 6.19 -38.87
CA ALA A 548 29.35 6.93 -38.77
C ALA A 548 30.54 6.03 -39.15
N ASN A 549 30.64 4.84 -38.56
CA ASN A 549 31.71 3.88 -38.86
C ASN A 549 31.69 3.43 -40.33
N ALA A 550 30.50 3.29 -40.92
CA ALA A 550 30.35 2.92 -42.33
C ALA A 550 30.67 4.06 -43.32
N MET A 551 30.76 5.31 -42.86
CA MET A 551 31.27 6.45 -43.62
C MET A 551 32.79 6.59 -43.48
N GLU A 552 33.36 6.18 -42.35
CA GLU A 552 34.81 6.19 -42.10
C GLU A 552 35.57 5.06 -42.81
N GLY A 553 34.86 4.18 -43.53
CA GLY A 553 35.46 3.15 -44.38
C GLY A 553 35.85 1.88 -43.62
N ASP A 554 35.31 1.67 -42.42
CA ASP A 554 35.60 0.47 -41.64
C ASP A 554 34.72 -0.72 -42.11
N GLU A 555 35.18 -1.39 -43.18
CA GLU A 555 34.45 -2.48 -43.86
C GLU A 555 34.11 -3.67 -42.95
N GLN A 556 34.80 -3.83 -41.81
CA GLN A 556 34.59 -4.95 -40.90
C GLN A 556 33.24 -4.88 -40.15
N LEU A 557 32.73 -3.69 -39.85
CA LEU A 557 31.45 -3.54 -39.13
C LEU A 557 30.23 -3.75 -40.05
N LEU A 558 30.39 -3.43 -41.33
CA LEU A 558 29.38 -3.62 -42.38
C LEU A 558 29.03 -5.09 -42.61
N MET A 559 29.95 -6.02 -42.33
CA MET A 559 29.69 -7.45 -42.40
C MET A 559 28.90 -8.00 -41.20
N LEU A 560 29.02 -7.37 -40.02
CA LEU A 560 28.34 -7.83 -38.79
C LEU A 560 26.87 -7.39 -38.69
N MET A 561 26.48 -6.29 -39.35
CA MET A 561 25.13 -5.74 -39.24
C MET A 561 24.20 -5.95 -40.46
N GLY A 562 24.67 -6.68 -41.48
CA GLY A 562 23.93 -6.84 -42.75
C GLY A 562 23.95 -5.56 -43.61
N SER A 563 23.63 -5.70 -44.90
CA SER A 563 23.82 -4.65 -45.91
C SER A 563 23.26 -3.27 -45.51
N LYS A 564 23.93 -2.18 -45.93
CA LYS A 564 23.53 -0.77 -45.67
C LYS A 564 22.02 -0.52 -45.91
N GLU A 565 21.45 -1.17 -46.91
CA GLU A 565 20.04 -1.07 -47.27
C GLU A 565 19.09 -1.63 -46.19
N LYS A 566 19.47 -2.70 -45.48
CA LYS A 566 18.65 -3.29 -44.42
C LYS A 566 18.63 -2.45 -43.14
N ILE A 567 19.76 -1.83 -42.79
CA ILE A 567 19.85 -0.95 -41.62
C ILE A 567 19.03 0.32 -41.85
N GLY A 568 19.14 0.92 -43.04
CA GLY A 568 18.32 2.07 -43.43
C GLY A 568 16.83 1.75 -43.47
N ALA A 569 16.44 0.57 -43.98
CA ALA A 569 15.05 0.12 -44.02
C ALA A 569 14.49 -0.17 -42.62
N CYS A 570 15.26 -0.78 -41.71
CA CYS A 570 14.86 -0.99 -40.31
C CYS A 570 14.66 0.33 -39.56
N ALA A 571 15.61 1.26 -39.67
CA ALA A 571 15.50 2.56 -39.01
C ALA A 571 14.29 3.37 -39.52
N ALA A 572 14.02 3.33 -40.83
CA ALA A 572 12.85 3.97 -41.44
C ALA A 572 11.53 3.29 -41.05
N SER A 573 11.51 1.95 -40.99
CA SER A 573 10.38 1.16 -40.49
C SER A 573 10.05 1.52 -39.03
N TRP A 574 11.05 1.64 -38.17
CA TRP A 574 10.84 1.96 -36.76
C TRP A 574 10.39 3.40 -36.52
N ALA A 575 10.81 4.33 -37.39
CA ALA A 575 10.38 5.72 -37.32
C ALA A 575 8.92 5.94 -37.77
N THR A 576 8.29 4.96 -38.43
CA THR A 576 6.99 5.12 -39.09
C THR A 576 5.92 4.11 -38.63
N ASP A 577 6.27 3.07 -37.89
CA ASP A 577 5.30 2.09 -37.39
C ASP A 577 4.61 2.60 -36.10
N PRO A 578 3.28 2.83 -36.11
CA PRO A 578 2.54 3.27 -34.91
C PRO A 578 2.44 2.19 -33.81
N ARG A 579 2.88 0.95 -34.08
CA ARG A 579 2.96 -0.13 -33.09
C ARG A 579 4.34 -0.25 -32.43
N VAL A 580 5.37 0.35 -33.02
CA VAL A 580 6.74 0.39 -32.50
C VAL A 580 6.92 1.60 -31.63
#